data_AF-A0A4S3K2Y3-F1
#
_entry.id   AF-A0A4S3K2Y3-F1
#
_cell.length_a   1.000
_cell.length_b   1.000
_cell.length_c   1.000
_cell.angle_alpha   90.00
_cell.angle_beta   90.00
_cell.angle_gamma   90.00
#
_symmetry.space_group_name_H-M   'P 1'
#
loop_
_entity.id
_entity.type
_entity.pdbx_description
1 polymer ?
#
loop_
_entity_poly.entity_id
_entity_poly.type
_entity_poly.pdbx_seq_one_letter_code
_entity_poly.pdbx_strand_id
1 'polypeptide(L)'
;MNAPKAVLTALLLTFAGSVWAGPVNVNTADAKTIAKELAGVGDKIAEAIVTERAKAPFKDGADLAKRVKGVGDAIITKNKDNLKFSS
;
A
#
# COMPACT_ATOMS: atom_id res chain seq x y z
N MET A 1 -39.72 -11.52 -27.98
CA MET A 1 -39.55 -11.16 -26.55
C MET A 1 -38.09 -11.41 -26.15
N ASN A 2 -37.34 -10.32 -26.06
CA ASN A 2 -36.29 -9.99 -25.07
C ASN A 2 -34.97 -10.81 -25.00
N ALA A 3 -33.98 -10.28 -25.76
CA ALA A 3 -32.56 -10.07 -25.48
C ALA A 3 -31.61 -11.25 -25.10
N PRO A 4 -30.50 -11.46 -25.85
CA PRO A 4 -29.37 -12.26 -25.39
C PRO A 4 -28.56 -11.46 -24.35
N LYS A 5 -28.54 -11.91 -23.10
CA LYS A 5 -27.71 -11.29 -22.07
C LYS A 5 -26.26 -11.72 -22.26
N ALA A 6 -25.51 -10.76 -22.78
CA ALA A 6 -24.07 -10.62 -22.82
C ALA A 6 -23.25 -11.59 -21.95
N VAL A 7 -22.37 -12.30 -22.63
CA VAL A 7 -21.01 -12.68 -22.22
C VAL A 7 -20.40 -11.62 -21.31
N LEU A 8 -19.78 -12.01 -20.19
CA LEU A 8 -18.58 -11.34 -19.69
C LEU A 8 -17.76 -12.26 -18.77
N THR A 9 -16.88 -13.02 -19.41
CA THR A 9 -15.45 -13.15 -19.10
C THR A 9 -15.05 -13.35 -17.64
N ALA A 10 -14.78 -14.61 -17.31
CA ALA A 10 -13.81 -14.97 -16.27
C ALA A 10 -12.46 -14.31 -16.59
N LEU A 11 -11.97 -13.46 -15.69
CA LEU A 11 -10.59 -12.99 -15.71
C LEU A 11 -9.95 -13.32 -14.36
N LEU A 12 -9.35 -14.51 -14.31
CA LEU A 12 -8.25 -14.80 -13.38
C LEU A 12 -7.14 -13.79 -13.66
N LEU A 13 -7.02 -12.75 -12.84
CA LEU A 13 -5.75 -12.03 -12.70
C LEU A 13 -4.97 -12.70 -11.58
N THR A 14 -4.31 -13.81 -11.92
CA THR A 14 -3.12 -14.28 -11.22
C THR A 14 -2.02 -13.23 -11.43
N PHE A 15 -2.03 -12.17 -10.64
CA PHE A 15 -0.83 -11.35 -10.50
C PHE A 15 0.09 -12.09 -9.54
N ALA A 16 0.98 -12.91 -10.12
CA ALA A 16 2.19 -13.32 -9.44
C ALA A 16 3.01 -12.04 -9.17
N GLY A 17 2.72 -11.39 -8.04
CA GLY A 17 3.44 -10.21 -7.61
C GLY A 17 4.88 -10.61 -7.37
N SER A 18 5.76 -10.13 -8.26
CA SER A 18 7.20 -10.18 -8.11
C SER A 18 7.58 -9.90 -6.66
N VAL A 19 8.28 -10.84 -6.02
CA VAL A 19 8.96 -10.61 -4.75
C VAL A 19 10.16 -9.70 -5.02
N TRP A 20 9.87 -8.46 -5.39
CA TRP A 20 10.88 -7.43 -5.39
C TRP A 20 10.91 -6.89 -3.97
N ALA A 21 11.92 -7.34 -3.21
CA ALA A 21 12.35 -6.73 -1.96
C ALA A 21 13.02 -5.36 -2.24
N GLY A 22 12.37 -4.57 -3.09
CA GLY A 22 12.78 -3.25 -3.51
C GLY A 22 11.95 -2.19 -2.77
N PRO A 23 12.42 -0.93 -2.76
CA PRO A 23 11.78 0.14 -2.02
C PRO A 23 10.29 0.26 -2.33
N VAL A 24 9.46 0.20 -1.29
CA VAL A 24 8.00 0.34 -1.38
C VAL A 24 7.59 1.78 -1.25
N ASN A 25 6.85 2.26 -2.25
CA ASN A 25 6.22 3.56 -2.21
C ASN A 25 4.84 3.48 -1.57
N VAL A 26 4.66 4.13 -0.42
CA VAL A 26 3.38 4.12 0.33
C VAL A 26 2.26 4.90 -0.35
N ASN A 27 2.57 5.76 -1.32
CA ASN A 27 1.57 6.49 -2.10
C ASN A 27 0.99 5.65 -3.25
N THR A 28 1.65 4.57 -3.67
CA THR A 28 1.23 3.76 -4.84
C THR A 28 1.02 2.28 -4.54
N ALA A 29 1.81 1.68 -3.65
CA ALA A 29 1.73 0.24 -3.34
C ALA A 29 0.40 -0.15 -2.69
N ASP A 30 -0.10 -1.36 -2.90
CA ASP A 30 -1.29 -1.84 -2.20
C ASP A 30 -1.00 -2.17 -0.72
N ALA A 31 -2.05 -2.31 0.10
CA ALA A 31 -1.92 -2.56 1.53
C ALA A 31 -1.16 -3.87 1.85
N LYS A 32 -1.33 -4.93 1.05
CA LYS A 32 -0.63 -6.21 1.30
C LYS A 32 0.86 -6.06 1.04
N THR A 33 1.23 -5.38 -0.04
CA THR A 33 2.63 -5.06 -0.34
C THR A 33 3.25 -4.22 0.77
N ILE A 34 2.55 -3.18 1.26
CA ILE A 34 3.01 -2.35 2.36
C ILE A 34 3.23 -3.17 3.64
N ALA A 35 2.28 -4.04 4.01
CA ALA A 35 2.38 -4.87 5.22
C ALA A 35 3.48 -5.94 5.13
N LYS A 36 3.70 -6.48 3.94
CA LYS A 36 4.72 -7.51 3.71
C LYS A 36 6.13 -6.93 3.75
N GLU A 37 6.33 -5.76 3.16
CA GLU A 37 7.67 -5.22 2.90
C GLU A 37 8.14 -4.25 3.99
N LEU A 38 7.22 -3.57 4.71
CA LEU A 38 7.60 -2.65 5.79
C LEU A 38 7.60 -3.35 7.15
N ALA A 39 8.77 -3.46 7.76
CA ALA A 39 8.95 -4.08 9.06
C ALA A 39 8.19 -3.32 10.16
N GLY A 40 7.35 -4.03 10.90
CA GLY A 40 6.51 -3.47 11.97
C GLY A 40 5.20 -2.85 11.48
N VAL A 41 4.90 -2.92 10.18
CA VAL A 41 3.62 -2.50 9.60
C VAL A 41 2.78 -3.75 9.34
N GLY A 42 1.76 -3.99 10.16
CA GLY A 42 0.78 -5.06 9.90
C GLY A 42 -0.40 -4.57 9.05
N ASP A 43 -1.31 -5.49 8.69
CA ASP A 43 -2.47 -5.23 7.81
C ASP A 43 -3.26 -3.98 8.22
N LYS A 44 -3.57 -3.82 9.51
CA LYS A 44 -4.33 -2.66 10.02
C LYS A 44 -3.62 -1.32 9.76
N ILE A 45 -2.30 -1.29 9.91
CA ILE A 45 -1.52 -0.07 9.67
C ILE A 45 -1.45 0.16 8.16
N ALA A 46 -1.19 -0.88 7.36
CA ALA A 46 -1.15 -0.75 5.92
C ALA A 46 -2.48 -0.27 5.31
N GLU A 47 -3.61 -0.77 5.80
CA GLU A 47 -4.95 -0.28 5.42
C GLU A 47 -5.16 1.19 5.81
N ALA A 48 -4.71 1.59 7.00
CA ALA A 48 -4.76 2.98 7.42
C ALA A 48 -3.90 3.89 6.53
N ILE A 49 -2.72 3.42 6.08
CA ILE A 49 -1.88 4.13 5.10
C ILE A 49 -2.64 4.33 3.78
N VAL A 50 -3.28 3.28 3.24
CA VAL A 50 -4.06 3.35 2.00
C VAL A 50 -5.29 4.26 2.15
N THR A 51 -5.94 4.26 3.31
CA THR A 51 -7.08 5.12 3.61
C THR A 51 -6.66 6.58 3.72
N GLU A 52 -5.56 6.86 4.41
CA GLU A 52 -5.07 8.22 4.59
C GLU A 52 -4.55 8.82 3.28
N ARG A 53 -3.79 8.08 2.47
CA ARG A 53 -3.29 8.61 1.18
C ARG A 53 -4.41 8.98 0.21
N ALA A 54 -5.59 8.35 0.32
CA ALA A 54 -6.75 8.67 -0.50
C ALA A 54 -7.26 10.11 -0.24
N LYS A 55 -6.98 10.67 0.96
CA LYS A 55 -7.28 12.08 1.28
C LYS A 55 -6.23 13.03 0.70
N ALA A 56 -4.96 12.67 0.83
CA ALA A 56 -3.82 13.40 0.28
C ALA A 56 -2.56 12.52 0.31
N PRO A 57 -1.70 12.56 -0.72
CA PRO A 57 -0.45 11.80 -0.73
C PRO A 57 0.45 12.22 0.43
N PHE A 58 1.21 11.26 0.96
CA PHE A 58 2.20 11.52 1.99
C PHE A 58 3.42 12.22 1.42
N LYS A 59 3.88 13.25 2.12
CA LYS A 59 5.07 14.02 1.73
C LYS A 59 6.36 13.35 2.18
N ASP A 60 6.35 12.86 3.41
CA ASP A 60 7.51 12.29 4.09
C ASP A 60 7.07 11.40 5.25
N GLY A 61 8.05 10.84 5.97
CA GLY A 61 7.81 10.02 7.14
C GLY A 61 7.11 10.77 8.28
N ALA A 62 7.38 12.06 8.47
CA ALA A 62 6.76 12.83 9.54
C ALA A 62 5.26 13.02 9.29
N ASP A 63 4.85 13.28 8.05
CA ASP A 63 3.44 13.33 7.64
C ASP A 63 2.76 11.97 7.82
N LEU A 64 3.45 10.89 7.43
CA LEU A 64 2.97 9.51 7.63
C LEU A 64 2.72 9.20 9.11
N ALA A 65 3.67 9.48 10.00
CA ALA A 65 3.52 9.25 11.44
C ALA A 65 2.44 10.13 12.08
N LYS A 66 2.24 11.36 11.57
CA LYS A 66 1.17 12.24 12.06
C LYS A 66 -0.22 11.72 11.75
N ARG A 67 -0.40 11.12 10.58
CA ARG A 67 -1.72 10.76 10.03
C ARG A 67 -2.08 9.30 10.30
N VAL A 68 -1.09 8.42 10.37
CA VAL A 68 -1.31 6.98 10.55
C VAL A 68 -0.95 6.56 11.96
N LYS A 69 -1.97 6.36 12.78
CA LYS A 69 -1.81 5.88 14.16
C LYS A 69 -1.09 4.53 14.17
N GLY A 70 -0.02 4.43 14.96
CA GLY A 70 0.81 3.22 15.06
C GLY A 70 2.05 3.26 14.17
N VAL A 71 2.18 4.24 13.27
CA VAL A 71 3.46 4.57 12.63
C VAL A 71 4.13 5.68 13.42
N GLY A 72 5.30 5.38 13.99
CA GLY A 72 6.14 6.37 14.66
C GLY A 72 7.57 6.35 14.14
N ASP A 73 8.44 7.17 14.74
CA ASP A 73 9.84 7.33 14.31
C ASP A 73 10.62 6.00 14.28
N ALA A 74 10.29 5.06 15.15
CA ALA A 74 10.88 3.73 15.17
C ALA A 74 10.57 2.94 13.88
N ILE A 75 9.32 2.97 13.41
CA ILE A 75 8.92 2.30 12.16
C ILE A 75 9.55 3.02 10.96
N ILE A 76 9.53 4.35 10.93
CA ILE A 76 10.14 5.12 9.86
C ILE A 76 11.63 4.81 9.78
N THR A 77 12.32 4.82 10.93
CA THR A 77 13.75 4.53 11.03
C THR A 77 14.10 3.12 10.59
N LYS A 78 13.32 2.14 11.01
CA LYS A 78 13.52 0.73 10.64
C LYS A 78 13.34 0.49 9.15
N ASN A 79 12.54 1.31 8.47
CA ASN A 79 12.19 1.14 7.07
C ASN A 79 12.80 2.20 6.14
N LYS A 80 13.78 3.02 6.57
CA LYS A 80 14.33 4.13 5.76
C LYS A 80 14.76 3.71 4.36
N ASP A 81 15.34 2.53 4.23
CA ASP A 81 15.82 2.02 2.94
C ASP A 81 14.68 1.50 2.06
N ASN A 82 13.59 1.02 2.68
CA ASN A 82 12.45 0.40 2.00
C ASN A 82 11.23 1.33 1.88
N LEU A 83 11.24 2.51 2.51
CA LEU A 83 10.11 3.44 2.57
C LEU A 83 10.33 4.60 1.60
N LYS A 84 9.46 4.73 0.60
CA LYS A 84 9.48 5.81 -0.38
C LYS A 84 8.15 6.57 -0.40
N PHE A 85 8.25 7.85 -0.77
CA PHE A 85 7.11 8.77 -0.88
C PHE A 85 6.97 9.34 -2.30
N SER A 86 8.08 9.55 -3.00
CA SER A 86 8.08 9.90 -4.42
C SER A 86 7.97 8.66 -5.29
N SER A 87 7.23 8.79 -6.40
CA SER A 87 7.42 7.89 -7.55
C SER A 87 8.75 8.18 -8.22
#